data_AF-A0A7V3VXT2-F1
#
_entry.id   AF-A0A7V3VXT2-F1
#
_cell.length_a   1.000
_cell.length_b   1.000
_cell.length_c   1.000
_cell.angle_alpha   90.00
_cell.angle_beta   90.00
_cell.angle_gamma   90.00
#
_symmetry.space_group_name_H-M   'P 1'
#
loop_
_entity.id
_entity.type
_entity.pdbx_description
1 polymer ?
#
loop_
_entity_poly.entity_id
_entity_poly.type
_entity_poly.pdbx_seq_one_letter_code
_entity_poly.pdbx_strand_id
1 'polypeptide(L)'
;MRVDFYGLVLETPRVSVYLWSPWRAAALEHRLFEAIRALPRVQLENGLDEVRLHIDDPKTCRAALQTAARVLKGWQEEADPGSERRSWRWMLEGDTDADGYDHTGEPVSLWAFLRLSLERGGPGEAEKGEDIDLEGFGLQVWGEGLRSEPRS
;
A
#
# COMPACT_ATOMS: atom_id res chain seq x y z
N MET A 1 -9.01 -15.77 13.44
CA MET A 1 -7.53 -15.87 13.50
C MET A 1 -6.98 -14.53 13.08
N ARG A 2 -6.29 -13.80 13.98
CA ARG A 2 -5.70 -12.48 13.71
C ARG A 2 -4.20 -12.70 13.53
N VAL A 3 -3.69 -12.35 12.35
CA VAL A 3 -2.27 -12.43 12.03
C VAL A 3 -1.74 -11.01 12.03
N ASP A 4 -1.02 -10.65 13.10
CA ASP A 4 -0.34 -9.35 13.19
C ASP A 4 1.07 -9.49 12.60
N PHE A 5 1.29 -8.91 11.42
CA PHE A 5 2.62 -8.83 10.80
C PHE A 5 3.42 -7.67 11.40
N TYR A 6 4.07 -7.88 12.54
CA TYR A 6 5.09 -6.97 13.04
C TYR A 6 6.41 -7.24 12.30
N GLY A 7 6.82 -6.34 11.41
CA GLY A 7 8.10 -6.45 10.69
C GLY A 7 8.05 -7.32 9.43
N LEU A 8 6.98 -7.23 8.63
CA LEU A 8 6.93 -7.81 7.29
C LEU A 8 8.17 -7.38 6.49
N VAL A 9 9.08 -8.31 6.23
CA VAL A 9 10.21 -8.11 5.30
C VAL A 9 9.79 -8.73 3.97
N LEU A 10 9.44 -7.88 3.03
CA LEU A 10 9.27 -8.28 1.65
C LEU A 10 10.68 -8.38 1.02
N GLU A 11 11.22 -9.60 0.97
CA GLU A 11 12.38 -9.92 0.14
C GLU A 11 11.92 -10.23 -1.28
N THR A 12 11.26 -9.26 -1.90
CA THR A 12 10.60 -9.45 -3.19
C THR A 12 11.35 -8.68 -4.26
N PRO A 13 11.56 -9.26 -5.44
CA PRO A 13 12.40 -8.63 -6.47
C PRO A 13 11.72 -7.40 -7.07
N ARG A 14 10.39 -7.28 -6.95
CA ARG A 14 9.65 -6.17 -7.55
C ARG A 14 8.41 -5.78 -6.75
N VAL A 15 8.18 -4.49 -6.60
CA VAL A 15 6.94 -3.90 -6.10
C VAL A 15 6.43 -2.89 -7.12
N SER A 16 5.14 -2.97 -7.44
CA SER A 16 4.42 -1.92 -8.15
C SER A 16 3.55 -1.14 -7.16
N VAL A 17 3.54 0.18 -7.27
CA VAL A 17 2.67 1.07 -6.48
C VAL A 17 1.66 1.72 -7.42
N TYR A 18 0.40 1.74 -7.02
CA TYR A 18 -0.70 2.22 -7.83
C TYR A 18 -1.33 3.45 -7.17
N LEU A 19 -1.67 4.41 -8.02
CA LEU A 19 -2.63 5.47 -7.73
C LEU A 19 -3.74 5.42 -8.78
N TRP A 20 -4.88 4.84 -8.41
CA TRP A 20 -6.06 4.73 -9.26
C TRP A 20 -6.90 5.99 -9.20
N SER A 21 -7.51 6.36 -10.32
CA SER A 21 -8.32 7.57 -10.49
C SER A 21 -7.76 8.77 -9.74
N PRO A 22 -6.54 9.27 -10.05
CA PRO A 22 -5.84 10.25 -9.22
C PRO A 22 -6.64 11.52 -8.91
N TRP A 23 -7.57 11.93 -9.77
CA TRP A 23 -8.45 13.08 -9.54
C TRP A 23 -9.51 12.85 -8.45
N ARG A 24 -9.76 11.60 -8.06
CA ARG A 24 -10.68 11.19 -6.97
C ARG A 24 -9.94 10.71 -5.73
N ALA A 25 -8.65 10.36 -5.85
CA ALA A 25 -7.86 9.88 -4.74
C ALA A 25 -7.76 10.93 -3.62
N ALA A 26 -7.84 10.46 -2.37
CA ALA A 26 -7.74 11.24 -1.16
C ALA A 26 -6.34 11.85 -1.01
N ALA A 27 -6.25 12.95 -0.25
CA ALA A 27 -4.98 13.64 -0.03
C ALA A 27 -3.90 12.72 0.60
N LEU A 28 -4.29 11.79 1.46
CA LEU A 28 -3.35 10.82 2.06
C LEU A 28 -2.80 9.84 1.01
N GLU A 29 -3.62 9.40 0.06
CA GLU A 29 -3.22 8.51 -1.04
C GLU A 29 -2.18 9.20 -1.94
N HIS A 30 -2.42 10.47 -2.28
CA HIS A 30 -1.44 11.31 -2.97
C HIS A 30 -0.15 11.47 -2.18
N ARG A 31 -0.23 11.76 -0.87
CA ARG A 31 0.96 11.88 -0.01
C ARG A 31 1.78 10.60 0.01
N LEU A 32 1.13 9.44 0.09
CA LEU A 32 1.80 8.14 0.05
C LEU A 32 2.51 7.92 -1.28
N PHE A 33 1.78 8.10 -2.39
CA PHE A 33 2.30 7.87 -3.73
C PHE A 33 3.49 8.78 -4.05
N GLU A 34 3.36 10.09 -3.82
CA GLU A 34 4.41 11.06 -4.13
C GLU A 34 5.64 10.89 -3.22
N ALA A 35 5.46 10.49 -1.96
CA ALA A 35 6.58 10.18 -1.08
C ALA A 35 7.40 8.98 -1.59
N ILE A 36 6.73 7.95 -2.10
CA ILE A 36 7.41 6.77 -2.68
C ILE A 36 8.04 7.12 -4.03
N ARG A 37 7.36 7.90 -4.87
CA ARG A 37 7.87 8.38 -6.17
C ARG A 37 9.18 9.15 -6.05
N ALA A 38 9.38 9.87 -4.94
CA ALA A 38 10.60 10.63 -4.68
C ALA A 38 11.84 9.74 -4.38
N LEU A 39 11.67 8.43 -4.22
CA LEU A 39 12.77 7.51 -3.99
C LEU A 39 13.61 7.29 -5.27
N PRO A 40 14.92 6.98 -5.13
CA PRO A 40 15.76 6.67 -6.27
C PRO A 40 15.37 5.32 -6.89
N ARG A 41 15.61 5.17 -8.21
CA ARG A 41 15.35 3.93 -8.96
C ARG A 41 13.87 3.52 -8.96
N VAL A 42 12.99 4.50 -9.00
CA VAL A 42 11.55 4.31 -9.20
C VAL A 42 11.22 4.71 -10.64
N GLN A 43 10.55 3.84 -11.37
CA GLN A 43 10.09 4.12 -12.73
C GLN A 43 8.63 4.53 -12.70
N LEU A 44 8.32 5.71 -13.25
CA LEU A 44 6.96 6.21 -13.35
C LEU A 44 6.33 5.80 -14.68
N GLU A 45 5.14 5.23 -14.62
CA GLU A 45 4.29 4.99 -15.79
C GLU A 45 2.98 5.77 -15.63
N ASN A 46 2.60 6.52 -16.66
CA ASN A 46 1.37 7.29 -16.67
C ASN A 46 0.33 6.59 -17.56
N GLY A 47 -0.82 6.25 -16.99
CA GLY A 47 -2.02 5.84 -17.70
C GLY A 47 -3.08 6.95 -17.72
N LEU A 48 -4.24 6.65 -18.31
CA LEU A 48 -5.37 7.59 -18.39
C LEU A 48 -6.14 7.71 -17.07
N ASP A 49 -6.30 6.59 -16.35
CA ASP A 49 -7.06 6.49 -15.08
C ASP A 49 -6.21 5.86 -13.96
N GLU A 50 -4.92 5.67 -14.20
CA GLU A 50 -4.00 5.16 -13.19
C GLU A 50 -2.61 5.71 -13.43
N VAL A 51 -1.85 5.85 -12.34
CA VAL A 51 -0.43 6.15 -12.37
C VAL A 51 0.29 5.07 -11.57
N ARG A 52 1.38 4.55 -12.12
CA ARG A 52 2.11 3.41 -11.55
C ARG A 52 3.55 3.76 -11.28
N LEU A 53 4.08 3.22 -10.20
CA LEU A 53 5.51 3.22 -9.90
C LEU A 53 6.00 1.78 -9.94
N HIS A 54 7.08 1.51 -10.66
CA HIS A 54 7.75 0.22 -10.65
C HIS A 54 9.08 0.32 -9.93
N ILE A 55 9.31 -0.62 -9.02
CA ILE A 55 10.51 -0.72 -8.20
C ILE A 55 11.02 -2.15 -8.33
N ASP A 56 12.21 -2.32 -8.90
CA ASP A 56 12.86 -3.61 -9.15
C ASP A 56 14.16 -3.81 -8.34
N ASP A 57 14.51 -2.83 -7.52
CA ASP A 57 15.66 -2.87 -6.62
C ASP A 57 15.21 -3.24 -5.20
N PRO A 58 15.72 -4.34 -4.59
CA PRO A 58 15.30 -4.77 -3.27
C PRO A 58 15.55 -3.75 -2.15
N LYS A 59 16.58 -2.91 -2.26
CA LYS A 59 16.85 -1.84 -1.29
C LYS A 59 15.82 -0.73 -1.43
N THR A 60 15.47 -0.35 -2.65
CA THR A 60 14.39 0.62 -2.90
C THR A 60 13.02 0.07 -2.49
N CYS A 61 12.74 -1.22 -2.71
CA CYS A 61 11.49 -1.85 -2.24
C CYS A 61 11.32 -1.71 -0.72
N ARG A 62 12.37 -2.04 0.05
CA ARG A 62 12.36 -1.84 1.51
C ARG A 62 12.19 -0.36 1.89
N ALA A 63 12.85 0.55 1.18
CA ALA A 63 12.72 1.98 1.41
C ALA A 63 11.30 2.49 1.12
N ALA A 64 10.61 1.95 0.11
CA ALA A 64 9.22 2.30 -0.21
C ALA A 64 8.28 1.97 0.95
N LEU A 65 8.37 0.76 1.50
CA LEU A 65 7.56 0.34 2.66
C LEU A 65 7.85 1.20 3.90
N GLN A 66 9.12 1.51 4.15
CA GLN A 66 9.52 2.39 5.26
C GLN A 66 9.00 3.82 5.09
N THR A 67 9.03 4.34 3.86
CA THR A 67 8.51 5.66 3.52
C THR A 67 7.00 5.70 3.69
N ALA A 68 6.26 4.70 3.20
CA ALA A 68 4.82 4.58 3.43
C ALA A 68 4.50 4.57 4.93
N ALA A 69 5.19 3.73 5.71
CA ALA A 69 5.00 3.68 7.16
C ALA A 69 5.27 5.02 7.85
N ARG A 70 6.26 5.80 7.39
CA ARG A 70 6.53 7.14 7.93
C ARG A 70 5.38 8.11 7.64
N VAL A 71 4.85 8.11 6.41
CA VAL A 71 3.70 8.95 6.04
C VAL A 71 2.48 8.60 6.90
N LEU A 72 2.20 7.31 7.08
CA LEU A 72 1.07 6.86 7.88
C LEU A 72 1.22 7.15 9.37
N LYS A 73 2.43 7.02 9.92
CA LYS A 73 2.72 7.46 11.29
C LYS A 73 2.51 8.97 11.46
N GLY A 74 2.98 9.78 10.52
CA GLY A 74 2.72 11.22 10.53
C GLY A 74 1.23 11.54 10.51
N TRP A 75 0.47 10.89 9.63
CA TRP A 75 -0.99 11.04 9.58
C TRP A 75 -1.70 10.62 10.88
N GLN A 76 -1.20 9.57 11.54
CA GLN A 76 -1.70 9.12 12.84
C GLN A 76 -1.40 10.12 13.95
N GLU A 77 -0.21 10.73 13.94
CA GLU A 77 0.23 11.75 14.92
C GLU A 77 -0.47 13.11 14.71
N GLU A 78 -0.99 13.37 13.51
CA GLU A 78 -1.83 14.54 13.18
C GLU A 78 -3.26 14.47 13.79
N ALA A 79 -3.55 13.47 14.63
CA ALA A 79 -4.83 13.36 15.34
C ALA A 79 -4.98 14.42 16.45
N ASP A 80 -6.19 14.91 16.68
CA ASP A 80 -6.45 15.87 17.77
C ASP A 80 -6.31 15.20 19.15
N PRO A 81 -5.38 15.66 20.02
CA PRO A 81 -5.11 15.02 21.29
C PRO A 81 -6.34 14.98 22.19
N GLY A 82 -6.76 13.76 22.56
CA GLY A 82 -7.84 13.54 23.54
C GLY A 82 -9.26 13.56 22.96
N SER A 83 -9.43 13.78 21.66
CA SER A 83 -10.74 13.72 20.98
C SER A 83 -10.75 12.77 19.77
N GLU A 84 -9.58 12.48 19.20
CA GLU A 84 -9.43 11.63 18.02
C GLU A 84 -8.31 10.59 18.22
N ARG A 85 -8.62 9.33 17.92
CA ARG A 85 -7.64 8.25 17.79
C ARG A 85 -7.64 7.75 16.36
N ARG A 86 -6.46 7.76 15.73
CA ARG A 86 -6.23 7.25 14.38
C ARG A 86 -5.39 5.99 14.42
N SER A 87 -5.70 5.03 13.56
CA SER A 87 -4.83 3.88 13.31
C SER A 87 -4.97 3.42 11.86
N TRP A 88 -4.06 2.56 11.41
CA TRP A 88 -4.04 2.04 10.04
C TRP A 88 -3.57 0.59 10.04
N ARG A 89 -4.04 -0.17 9.06
CA ARG A 89 -3.60 -1.55 8.83
C ARG A 89 -3.52 -1.85 7.34
N TRP A 90 -2.55 -2.69 6.97
CA TRP A 90 -2.50 -3.30 5.66
C TRP A 90 -3.49 -4.45 5.59
N MET A 91 -4.26 -4.49 4.52
CA MET A 91 -5.06 -5.64 4.09
C MET A 91 -4.27 -6.34 2.99
N LEU A 92 -3.96 -7.62 3.16
CA LEU A 92 -3.20 -8.40 2.19
C LEU A 92 -4.13 -9.38 1.49
N GLU A 93 -4.09 -9.39 0.16
CA GLU A 93 -4.87 -10.29 -0.69
C GLU A 93 -3.95 -11.01 -1.66
N GLY A 94 -4.13 -12.31 -1.81
CA GLY A 94 -3.40 -13.12 -2.78
C GLY A 94 -4.27 -14.28 -3.20
N ASP A 95 -4.35 -14.50 -4.50
CA ASP A 95 -5.00 -15.66 -5.10
C ASP A 95 -3.92 -16.58 -5.67
N THR A 96 -3.89 -17.83 -5.23
CA THR A 96 -2.87 -18.81 -5.62
C THR A 96 -3.49 -20.20 -5.70
N ASP A 97 -3.09 -20.95 -6.71
CA ASP A 97 -3.26 -22.38 -6.76
C ASP A 97 -2.16 -23.11 -5.97
N ALA A 98 -2.16 -24.44 -6.03
CA ALA A 98 -1.19 -25.29 -5.35
C ALA A 98 0.24 -25.17 -5.91
N ASP A 99 0.38 -24.64 -7.12
CA ASP A 99 1.64 -24.56 -7.86
C ASP A 99 2.24 -23.13 -7.85
N GLY A 100 1.57 -22.16 -7.22
CA GLY A 100 2.04 -20.79 -7.06
C GLY A 100 1.63 -19.84 -8.17
N TYR A 101 0.58 -20.17 -8.91
CA TYR A 101 0.02 -19.35 -9.99
C TYR A 101 -1.36 -18.83 -9.60
N ASP A 102 -1.74 -17.67 -10.15
CA ASP A 102 -3.09 -17.13 -9.99
C ASP A 102 -4.08 -17.82 -10.95
N HIS A 103 -5.37 -17.49 -10.83
CA HIS A 103 -6.43 -18.06 -11.68
C HIS A 103 -6.26 -17.78 -13.20
N THR A 104 -5.34 -16.89 -13.59
CA THR A 104 -5.01 -16.58 -14.98
C THR A 104 -3.79 -17.35 -15.49
N GLY A 105 -3.10 -18.09 -14.60
CA GLY A 105 -1.87 -18.81 -14.89
C GLY A 105 -0.61 -17.95 -14.83
N GLU A 106 -0.70 -16.72 -14.32
CA GLU A 106 0.46 -15.87 -14.05
C GLU A 106 1.04 -16.19 -12.67
N PRO A 107 2.34 -15.98 -12.42
CA PRO A 107 2.92 -16.17 -11.10
C PRO A 107 2.18 -15.34 -10.04
N VAL A 108 1.93 -15.94 -8.89
CA VAL A 108 1.19 -15.29 -7.80
C VAL A 108 1.79 -13.91 -7.47
N SER A 109 0.91 -12.94 -7.32
CA SER A 109 1.22 -11.64 -6.72
C SER A 109 0.40 -11.44 -5.45
N LEU A 110 0.99 -10.75 -4.49
CA LEU A 110 0.30 -10.33 -3.27
C LEU A 110 -0.06 -8.86 -3.39
N TRP A 111 -1.33 -8.54 -3.26
CA TRP A 111 -1.84 -7.19 -3.18
C TRP A 111 -1.87 -6.71 -1.73
N ALA A 112 -1.51 -5.45 -1.52
CA ALA A 112 -1.64 -4.77 -0.24
C ALA A 112 -2.45 -3.48 -0.40
N PHE A 113 -3.54 -3.40 0.35
CA PHE A 113 -4.44 -2.24 0.43
C PHE A 113 -4.39 -1.64 1.84
N LEU A 114 -4.78 -0.37 1.97
CA LEU A 114 -4.75 0.30 3.26
C LEU A 114 -6.16 0.54 3.79
N ARG A 115 -6.39 0.13 5.04
CA ARG A 115 -7.55 0.52 5.82
C ARG A 115 -7.14 1.44 6.96
N LEU A 116 -7.85 2.56 7.08
CA LEU A 116 -7.75 3.50 8.19
C LEU A 116 -8.86 3.18 9.19
N SER A 117 -8.58 3.40 10.48
CA SER A 117 -9.59 3.38 11.52
C SER A 117 -9.55 4.72 12.26
N LEU A 118 -10.69 5.40 12.31
CA LEU A 118 -10.90 6.67 12.98
C LEU A 118 -11.87 6.48 14.13
N GLU A 119 -11.47 6.88 15.32
CA GLU A 119 -12.34 6.92 16.48
C GLU A 119 -12.43 8.34 16.99
N ARG A 120 -13.65 8.83 17.14
CA ARG A 120 -13.93 10.18 17.63
C ARG A 120 -14.86 10.11 18.82
N GLY A 121 -14.58 10.90 19.85
CA GLY A 121 -15.44 11.03 21.02
C GLY A 121 -14.94 12.10 21.98
N GLY A 122 -15.85 12.95 22.44
CA GLY A 122 -15.58 13.85 23.57
C GLY A 122 -15.75 13.16 24.93
N PRO A 123 -15.33 13.79 26.04
CA PRO A 123 -15.57 13.27 27.39
C PRO A 123 -17.07 13.02 27.63
N GLY A 124 -17.45 11.74 27.76
CA GLY A 124 -18.84 11.33 28.02
C GLY A 124 -19.67 10.96 26.79
N GLU A 125 -19.11 11.03 25.58
CA GLU A 125 -19.75 10.53 24.35
C GLU A 125 -19.39 9.06 24.09
N ALA A 126 -20.29 8.32 23.46
CA ALA A 126 -19.99 6.97 23.01
C ALA A 126 -19.00 7.04 21.83
N GLU A 127 -17.85 6.37 21.97
CA GLU A 127 -16.86 6.26 20.90
C GLU A 127 -17.53 5.63 19.66
N LYS A 128 -17.51 6.37 18.54
CA LYS A 128 -17.94 5.85 17.24
C LYS A 128 -16.71 5.66 16.37
N GLY A 129 -16.33 4.40 16.18
CA GLY A 129 -15.29 4.00 15.24
C GLY A 129 -15.81 3.94 13.81
N GLU A 130 -15.01 4.41 12.87
CA GLU A 130 -15.22 4.29 11.44
C GLU A 130 -13.98 3.66 10.79
N ASP A 131 -14.20 2.65 9.96
CA ASP A 131 -13.16 2.07 9.11
C ASP A 131 -13.32 2.64 7.69
N ILE A 132 -12.22 3.14 7.11
CA ILE A 132 -12.17 3.74 5.76
C ILE A 132 -11.13 3.00 4.93
N ASP A 133 -11.54 2.46 3.79
CA ASP A 133 -10.63 1.88 2.82
C ASP A 133 -10.09 2.94 1.86
N LEU A 134 -8.77 2.92 1.64
CA LEU A 134 -8.12 3.74 0.63
C LEU A 134 -8.18 3.05 -0.72
N GLU A 135 -9.29 3.26 -1.45
CA GLU A 135 -9.58 2.63 -2.74
C GLU A 135 -8.72 3.15 -3.90
N GLY A 136 -8.11 4.32 -3.75
CA GLY A 136 -7.27 4.95 -4.76
C GLY A 136 -5.79 4.54 -4.69
N PHE A 137 -5.36 3.82 -3.65
CA PHE A 137 -3.95 3.46 -3.45
C PHE A 137 -3.75 1.97 -3.16
N GLY A 138 -2.75 1.35 -3.78
CA GLY A 138 -2.41 -0.04 -3.51
C GLY A 138 -0.99 -0.42 -3.90
N LEU A 139 -0.53 -1.54 -3.36
CA LEU A 139 0.76 -2.15 -3.69
C LEU A 139 0.52 -3.53 -4.30
N GLN A 140 1.25 -3.84 -5.36
CA GLN A 140 1.37 -5.20 -5.87
C GLN A 140 2.79 -5.68 -5.64
N VAL A 141 2.91 -6.77 -4.91
CA VAL A 141 4.16 -7.43 -4.58
C VAL A 141 4.28 -8.65 -5.47
N TRP A 142 5.31 -8.65 -6.33
CA TRP A 142 5.47 -9.69 -7.34
C TRP A 142 6.27 -10.88 -6.80
N GLY A 143 5.85 -12.09 -7.16
CA GLY A 143 6.62 -13.31 -6.95
C GLY A 143 7.95 -13.32 -7.73
N GLU A 144 8.90 -14.12 -7.27
CA GLU A 144 10.19 -14.34 -7.92
C GLU A 144 10.00 -15.24 -9.15
N GLY A 145 9.69 -14.63 -10.30
CA GLY A 145 9.36 -15.39 -11.51
C GLY A 145 9.69 -14.76 -12.86
N LEU A 146 9.81 -13.44 -13.01
CA LEU A 146 9.96 -12.85 -14.35
C LEU A 146 10.87 -11.62 -14.39
N ARG A 147 12.06 -11.79 -14.98
CA ARG A 147 12.59 -10.78 -15.90
C ARG A 147 11.56 -10.64 -17.02
N SER A 148 10.95 -9.48 -17.16
CA SER A 148 10.23 -9.15 -18.39
C SER A 148 11.27 -9.03 -19.49
N GLU A 149 11.56 -10.12 -20.21
CA GLU A 149 12.11 -9.95 -21.54
C GLU A 149 11.06 -9.23 -22.39
N PRO A 150 11.46 -8.22 -23.20
CA PRO A 150 10.54 -7.59 -24.12
C PRO A 150 10.05 -8.68 -25.08
N ARG A 151 8.72 -8.88 -25.14
CA ARG A 151 8.14 -9.74 -26.18
C ARG A 151 8.51 -9.13 -27.54
N SER A 152 9.30 -9.88 -28.30
CA SER A 152 9.76 -9.59 -29.66
C SER A 152 8.62 -9.47 -30.65
#